data_AF-A0A1V3P393-F1
#
_entry.id   AF-A0A1V3P393-F1
#
_cell.length_a   1.000
_cell.length_b   1.000
_cell.length_c   1.000
_cell.angle_alpha   90.00
_cell.angle_beta   90.00
_cell.angle_gamma   90.00
#
_symmetry.space_group_name_H-M   'P 1'
#
loop_
_entity.id
_entity.type
_entity.pdbx_description
1 polymer ?
#
loop_
_entity_poly.entity_id
_entity_poly.type
_entity_poly.pdbx_seq_one_letter_code
_entity_poly.pdbx_strand_id
1 'polypeptide(L)'
;MPPSTLSVAVPFRSPLETFVACAHEMLDPATPEAARRRAEPRLLAVLPALQALGVFELFSIRDPALAAMVRDELEARRQRHG
;
A
#
# COMPACT_ATOMS: atom_id res chain seq x y z
N MET A 1 14.49 -31.50 26.14
CA MET A 1 14.53 -30.17 25.47
C MET A 1 13.10 -29.69 25.30
N PRO A 2 12.74 -28.46 25.71
CA PRO A 2 11.50 -27.83 25.27
C PRO A 2 11.65 -27.36 23.80
N PRO A 3 10.60 -27.41 22.96
CA PRO A 3 10.63 -26.73 21.68
C PRO A 3 10.49 -25.22 21.91
N SER A 4 11.47 -24.45 21.41
CA SER A 4 11.35 -23.01 21.30
C SER A 4 10.24 -22.64 20.30
N THR A 5 9.45 -21.68 20.74
CA THR A 5 8.41 -20.90 20.08
C THR A 5 8.66 -20.53 18.61
N LEU A 6 7.60 -20.61 17.80
CA LEU A 6 7.35 -19.63 16.74
C LEU A 6 6.01 -18.97 17.04
N SER A 7 6.05 -17.96 17.92
CA SER A 7 5.03 -16.92 17.88
C SER A 7 5.26 -16.21 16.55
N VAL A 8 4.45 -16.54 15.54
CA VAL A 8 4.31 -15.69 14.36
C VAL A 8 3.73 -14.40 14.88
N ALA A 9 4.61 -13.48 15.27
CA ALA A 9 4.25 -12.08 15.39
C ALA A 9 3.77 -11.70 13.99
N VAL A 10 2.44 -11.65 13.81
CA VAL A 10 1.87 -10.95 12.66
C VAL A 10 2.46 -9.55 12.80
N PRO A 11 3.41 -9.14 11.95
CA PRO A 11 3.99 -7.82 12.11
C PRO A 11 2.82 -6.84 12.06
N PHE A 12 2.79 -5.90 13.00
CA PHE A 12 1.95 -4.72 12.85
C PHE A 12 2.41 -4.06 11.55
N ARG A 13 1.78 -4.44 10.44
CA ARG A 13 2.20 -3.95 9.14
C ARG A 13 2.05 -2.46 9.18
N SER A 14 3.17 -1.76 9.06
CA SER A 14 3.13 -0.32 8.91
C SER A 14 2.28 0.04 7.69
N PRO A 15 1.69 1.24 7.65
CA PRO A 15 0.99 1.71 6.45
C PRO A 15 1.83 1.58 5.18
N LEU A 16 3.16 1.73 5.32
CA LEU A 16 4.13 1.54 4.25
C LEU A 16 4.25 0.09 3.80
N GLU A 17 4.40 -0.86 4.73
CA GLU A 17 4.44 -2.29 4.40
C GLU A 17 3.15 -2.75 3.72
N THR A 18 1.99 -2.26 4.17
CA THR A 18 0.71 -2.57 3.55
C THR A 18 0.63 -2.02 2.13
N PHE A 19 1.06 -0.78 1.91
CA PHE A 19 1.12 -0.18 0.58
C PHE A 19 2.05 -0.96 -0.36
N VAL A 20 3.27 -1.28 0.08
CA VAL A 20 4.25 -2.01 -0.73
C VAL A 20 3.72 -3.39 -1.09
N ALA A 21 3.14 -4.13 -0.13
CA ALA A 21 2.57 -5.44 -0.40
C ALA A 21 1.43 -5.37 -1.42
N CYS A 22 0.48 -4.44 -1.25
CA CYS A 22 -0.62 -4.28 -2.20
C CYS A 22 -0.12 -3.80 -3.58
N ALA A 23 0.88 -2.92 -3.63
CA ALA A 23 1.50 -2.50 -4.89
C ALA A 23 2.14 -3.68 -5.62
N HIS A 24 2.86 -4.55 -4.91
CA HIS A 24 3.41 -5.78 -5.48
C HIS A 24 2.30 -6.70 -6.02
N GLU A 25 1.24 -6.93 -5.25
CA GLU A 25 0.09 -7.72 -5.72
C GLU A 25 -0.54 -7.11 -6.98
N MET A 26 -0.64 -5.78 -7.06
CA MET A 26 -1.24 -5.09 -8.22
C MET A 26 -0.34 -5.11 -9.48
N LEU A 27 0.98 -5.05 -9.30
CA LEU A 27 1.97 -5.02 -10.39
C LEU A 27 2.40 -6.40 -10.85
N ASP A 28 2.22 -7.44 -10.03
CA ASP A 28 2.59 -8.80 -10.36
C ASP A 28 1.59 -9.41 -11.37
N PRO A 29 2.03 -9.76 -12.59
CA PRO A 29 1.18 -10.38 -13.60
C PRO A 29 0.70 -11.79 -13.24
N ALA A 30 1.37 -12.47 -12.29
CA ALA A 30 0.95 -13.77 -11.77
C ALA A 30 -0.13 -13.65 -10.70
N THR A 31 -0.40 -12.45 -10.18
CA THR A 31 -1.44 -12.25 -9.17
C THR A 31 -2.83 -12.34 -9.79
N PRO A 32 -3.74 -13.18 -9.24
CA PRO A 32 -5.10 -13.30 -9.75
C PRO A 32 -5.84 -11.95 -9.75
N GLU A 33 -6.68 -11.71 -10.75
CA GLU A 33 -7.45 -10.46 -10.85
C GLU A 33 -8.26 -10.16 -9.57
N ALA A 34 -8.84 -11.21 -8.95
CA ALA A 34 -9.57 -11.09 -7.70
C ALA A 34 -8.70 -10.65 -6.50
N ALA A 35 -7.40 -10.94 -6.52
CA ALA A 35 -6.46 -10.45 -5.51
C ALA A 35 -6.04 -9.01 -5.82
N ARG A 36 -5.76 -8.67 -7.08
CA ARG A 36 -5.47 -7.29 -7.52
C ARG A 36 -6.60 -6.32 -7.16
N ARG A 37 -7.85 -6.71 -7.44
CA ARG A 37 -9.06 -5.93 -7.06
C ARG A 37 -9.24 -5.75 -5.56
N ARG A 38 -8.72 -6.67 -4.74
CA ARG A 38 -8.75 -6.56 -3.26
C ARG A 38 -7.58 -5.75 -2.71
N ALA A 39 -6.45 -5.71 -3.42
CA ALA A 39 -5.28 -4.93 -3.06
C ALA A 39 -5.52 -3.43 -3.24
N GLU A 40 -6.19 -3.03 -4.32
CA GLU A 40 -6.49 -1.63 -4.65
C GLU A 40 -7.18 -0.86 -3.50
N PRO A 41 -8.35 -1.26 -2.95
CA PRO A 41 -9.00 -0.51 -1.87
C PRO A 41 -8.16 -0.49 -0.58
N ARG A 42 -7.35 -1.53 -0.32
CA ARG A 42 -6.45 -1.57 0.84
C ARG A 42 -5.30 -0.60 0.69
N LEU A 43 -4.73 -0.52 -0.51
CA LEU A 43 -3.69 0.46 -0.86
C LEU A 43 -4.23 1.89 -0.68
N LEU A 44 -5.43 2.18 -1.21
CA LEU A 44 -6.05 3.50 -1.05
C LEU A 44 -6.38 3.83 0.41
N ALA A 45 -6.72 2.84 1.24
CA ALA A 45 -7.03 3.04 2.66
C ALA A 45 -5.82 3.52 3.48
N VAL A 46 -4.60 3.11 3.11
CA VAL A 46 -3.37 3.49 3.84
C VAL A 46 -2.73 4.78 3.34
N LEU A 47 -3.16 5.31 2.17
CA LEU A 47 -2.65 6.56 1.61
C LEU A 47 -2.68 7.78 2.57
N PRO A 48 -3.70 8.02 3.42
CA PRO A 48 -3.71 9.18 4.31
C PRO A 48 -2.58 9.11 5.34
N ALA A 49 -2.31 7.91 5.86
CA ALA A 49 -1.24 7.69 6.80
C ALA A 49 0.14 7.91 6.15
N LEU A 50 0.30 7.49 4.89
CA LEU A 50 1.52 7.73 4.11
C LEU A 50 1.72 9.20 3.75
N GLN A 51 0.63 9.91 3.46
CA GLN A 51 0.65 11.35 3.21
C GLN A 51 1.05 12.13 4.48
N ALA A 52 0.48 11.78 5.64
CA ALA A 52 0.84 12.39 6.92
C ALA A 52 2.32 12.16 7.27
N LEU A 53 2.89 11.03 6.82
CA LEU A 53 4.31 10.71 6.98
C LEU A 53 5.21 11.40 5.94
N GLY A 54 4.66 11.95 4.86
CA GLY A 54 5.44 12.60 3.79
C GLY A 54 6.22 11.61 2.91
N VAL A 55 5.84 10.33 2.87
CA VAL A 55 6.59 9.29 2.12
C VAL A 55 6.72 9.63 0.65
N PHE A 56 5.68 10.19 0.05
CA PHE A 56 5.67 10.55 -1.38
C PHE A 56 6.54 11.77 -1.73
N GLU A 57 6.97 12.56 -0.73
CA GLU A 57 7.95 13.64 -0.93
C GLU A 57 9.39 13.10 -0.96
N LEU A 58 9.61 11.92 -0.35
CA LEU A 58 10.92 11.29 -0.23
C LEU A 58 11.14 10.18 -1.27
N PHE A 59 10.07 9.48 -1.67
CA PHE A 59 10.12 8.33 -2.56
C PHE A 59 9.17 8.47 -3.75
N SER A 60 9.64 8.10 -4.94
CA SER A 60 8.83 8.04 -6.17
C SER A 60 8.39 6.61 -6.49
N ILE A 61 7.13 6.44 -6.90
CA ILE A 61 6.62 5.18 -7.45
C ILE A 61 7.22 4.97 -8.85
N ARG A 62 7.86 3.82 -9.09
CA ARG A 62 8.49 3.50 -10.39
C ARG A 62 7.50 3.16 -11.49
N ASP A 63 6.40 2.51 -11.15
CA ASP A 63 5.39 2.14 -12.14
C ASP A 63 4.53 3.37 -12.50
N PRO A 64 4.45 3.77 -13.78
CA PRO A 64 3.77 5.00 -14.16
C PRO A 64 2.24 4.93 -13.98
N ALA A 65 1.63 3.74 -14.15
CA ALA A 65 0.19 3.58 -13.98
C ALA A 65 -0.19 3.67 -12.50
N LEU A 66 0.56 3.00 -11.63
CA LEU A 66 0.40 3.09 -10.18
C LEU A 66 0.67 4.50 -9.67
N ALA A 67 1.69 5.18 -10.21
CA ALA A 67 2.00 6.56 -9.86
C ALA A 67 0.86 7.53 -10.23
N ALA A 68 0.26 7.37 -11.41
CA ALA A 68 -0.90 8.15 -11.84
C ALA A 68 -2.10 7.90 -10.92
N MET A 69 -2.45 6.63 -10.68
CA MET A 69 -3.57 6.25 -9.82
C MET A 69 -3.44 6.82 -8.39
N VAL A 70 -2.25 6.72 -7.79
CA VAL A 70 -2.00 7.28 -6.45
C VAL A 70 -2.10 8.80 -6.45
N ARG A 71 -1.57 9.48 -7.48
CA ARG A 71 -1.66 10.93 -7.61
C ARG A 71 -3.11 11.40 -7.70
N ASP A 72 -3.91 10.74 -8.54
CA ASP A 72 -5.32 11.08 -8.77
C ASP A 72 -6.13 10.94 -7.47
N GLU A 73 -5.92 9.86 -6.70
CA GLU A 73 -6.59 9.67 -5.41
C GLU A 73 -6.16 10.72 -4.38
N LEU A 74 -4.86 11.06 -4.32
CA LEU A 74 -4.35 12.08 -3.41
C LEU A 74 -4.93 13.47 -3.72
N GLU A 75 -5.06 13.80 -5.01
CA GLU A 75 -5.68 15.05 -5.46
C GLU A 75 -7.17 15.08 -5.11
N ALA A 76 -7.90 14.01 -5.42
CA ALA A 76 -9.33 13.89 -5.07
C ALA A 76 -9.56 14.04 -3.56
N ARG A 77 -8.66 13.51 -2.73
CA ARG A 77 -8.75 13.65 -1.26
C ARG A 77 -8.45 15.05 -0.76
N ARG A 78 -7.48 15.75 -1.37
CA ARG A 78 -7.20 17.15 -1.05
C ARG A 78 -8.43 18.01 -1.32
N GLN A 79 -9.16 17.74 -2.40
CA GLN A 79 -10.39 18.45 -2.76
C GLN A 79 -11.58 18.17 -1.83
N ARG A 80 -11.63 17.01 -1.16
CA ARG A 80 -12.68 16.68 -0.18
C ARG A 80 -12.45 17.27 1.21
N HIS A 81 -11.22 17.66 1.51
CA HIS A 81 -10.82 18.21 2.81
C HIS A 81 -10.55 19.73 2.78
N GLY A 82 -10.73 20.39 1.63
CA GLY A 82 -10.74 21.85 1.49
C GLY A 82 -12.16 22.39 1.49
#